data_AF-A0A8S3WF06-F1
#
_entry.id   AF-A0A8S3WF06-F1
#
_cell.length_a   1.000
_cell.length_b   1.000
_cell.length_c   1.000
_cell.angle_alpha   90.00
_cell.angle_beta   90.00
_cell.angle_gamma   90.00
#
_symmetry.space_group_name_H-M   'P 1'
#
loop_
_entity.id
_entity.type
_entity.pdbx_description
1 polymer ?
#
loop_
_entity_poly.entity_id
_entity_poly.type
_entity_poly.pdbx_seq_one_letter_code
_entity_poly.pdbx_strand_id
1 'polypeptide(L)'
;MISTFNKVKLCVGKALIDLGLDTNSDYSLSAEEYTVLTNLDRVFQPIKLAVEVLCRRDSDLVTAETTLRFMIRKLEELTTTLVRKLAESLRNRIAERRTCLTSVLIYLRDYVKYEEDLEEYARDELFKMSQKVSILKEIKKKLIERCKTQYYYHTQESSSVTEPLPSTSAAA
;
A
#
# COMPACT_ATOMS: atom_id res chain seq x y z
N MET A 1 2.78 -23.07 3.50
CA MET A 1 3.94 -23.88 3.96
C MET A 1 4.01 -23.91 5.48
N ILE A 2 4.28 -22.79 6.18
CA ILE A 2 4.34 -22.75 7.65
C ILE A 2 3.00 -23.15 8.30
N SER A 3 1.88 -22.60 7.83
CA SER A 3 0.55 -22.99 8.31
C SER A 3 0.24 -24.47 8.09
N THR A 4 0.68 -25.03 6.96
CA THR A 4 0.57 -26.47 6.66
C THR A 4 1.42 -27.28 7.65
N PHE A 5 2.67 -26.87 7.86
CA PHE A 5 3.58 -27.51 8.82
C PHE A 5 2.99 -27.50 10.25
N ASN A 6 2.47 -26.35 10.70
CA ASN A 6 1.85 -26.22 12.02
C ASN A 6 0.65 -27.17 12.22
N LYS A 7 -0.02 -27.59 11.15
CA LYS A 7 -1.11 -28.58 11.21
C LYS A 7 -0.60 -30.02 11.32
N VAL A 8 0.52 -30.34 10.67
CA VAL A 8 1.06 -31.71 10.62
C VAL A 8 2.15 -32.00 11.64
N LYS A 9 2.69 -30.98 12.33
CA LYS A 9 3.82 -31.12 13.26
C LYS A 9 3.61 -32.17 14.36
N LEU A 10 2.38 -32.33 14.85
CA LEU A 10 2.07 -33.35 15.85
C LEU A 10 2.10 -34.76 15.26
N CYS A 11 1.69 -34.93 14.01
CA CYS A 11 1.77 -36.21 13.30
C CYS A 11 3.23 -36.57 13.00
N VAL A 12 4.03 -35.59 12.58
CA VAL A 12 5.49 -35.77 12.38
C VAL A 12 6.17 -36.15 13.70
N GLY A 13 5.85 -35.45 14.80
CA GLY A 13 6.40 -35.77 16.12
C GLY A 13 6.06 -37.19 16.59
N LYS A 14 4.82 -37.64 16.40
CA LYS A 14 4.43 -39.03 16.72
C LYS A 14 5.17 -40.05 15.86
N ALA A 15 5.29 -39.81 14.56
CA ALA A 15 6.03 -40.70 13.67
C ALA A 15 7.52 -40.81 14.07
N LEU A 16 8.12 -39.71 14.54
CA LEU A 16 9.50 -39.74 15.05
C LEU A 16 9.62 -40.58 16.33
N ILE A 17 8.63 -40.50 17.22
CA ILE A 17 8.57 -41.34 18.44
C ILE A 17 8.41 -42.82 18.05
N ASP A 18 7.49 -43.14 17.14
CA ASP A 18 7.24 -44.53 16.70
C ASP A 18 8.48 -45.16 16.05
N LEU A 19 9.34 -44.36 15.42
CA LEU A 19 10.61 -44.78 14.82
C LEU A 19 11.80 -44.77 15.81
N GLY A 20 11.60 -44.30 17.05
CA GLY A 20 12.69 -44.13 18.04
C GLY A 20 13.71 -43.05 17.65
N LEU A 21 13.33 -42.10 16.81
CA LEU A 21 14.18 -41.01 16.30
C LEU A 21 13.93 -39.67 17.00
N ASP A 22 13.03 -39.63 17.98
CA ASP A 22 12.61 -38.43 18.72
C ASP A 22 13.75 -37.77 19.49
N THR A 23 14.74 -38.55 19.93
CA THR A 23 15.93 -38.05 20.65
C THR A 23 17.05 -37.58 19.73
N ASN A 24 16.98 -37.85 18.42
CA ASN A 24 17.96 -37.37 17.46
C ASN A 24 17.68 -35.89 17.14
N SER A 25 18.65 -35.03 17.46
CA SER A 25 18.60 -33.60 17.16
C SER A 25 18.53 -33.29 15.67
N ASP A 26 18.92 -34.24 14.81
CA ASP A 26 18.92 -34.06 13.35
C ASP A 26 17.50 -34.07 12.76
N TYR A 27 16.53 -34.66 13.46
CA TYR A 27 15.17 -34.87 12.95
C TYR A 27 14.09 -34.16 13.76
N SER A 28 14.40 -33.72 14.98
CA SER A 28 13.44 -33.09 15.89
C SER A 28 13.71 -31.58 16.03
N LEU A 29 12.65 -30.78 15.92
CA LEU A 29 12.71 -29.37 16.26
C LEU A 29 12.53 -29.18 17.77
N SER A 30 13.23 -28.20 18.33
CA SER A 30 13.06 -27.81 19.72
C SER A 30 11.71 -27.14 19.97
N ALA A 31 11.28 -27.08 21.24
CA ALA A 31 10.06 -26.39 21.63
C ALA A 31 10.10 -24.89 21.28
N GLU A 32 11.28 -24.27 21.36
CA GLU A 32 11.53 -22.89 20.96
C GLU A 32 11.32 -22.72 19.45
N GLU A 33 11.85 -23.62 18.62
CA GLU A 33 11.70 -23.58 17.17
C GLU A 33 10.22 -23.72 16.75
N TYR A 34 9.47 -24.63 17.38
CA TYR A 34 8.03 -24.73 17.16
C TYR A 34 7.28 -23.47 17.55
N THR A 35 7.72 -22.81 18.62
CA THR A 35 7.14 -21.53 19.08
C THR A 35 7.41 -20.43 18.07
N VAL A 36 8.64 -20.36 17.53
CA VAL A 36 9.01 -19.42 16.45
C VAL A 36 8.15 -19.64 15.20
N LEU A 37 7.97 -20.89 14.74
CA LEU A 37 7.15 -21.19 13.56
C LEU A 37 5.66 -20.84 13.77
N THR A 38 5.15 -21.06 14.98
CA THR A 38 3.78 -20.68 15.33
C THR A 38 3.61 -19.16 15.36
N ASN A 39 4.61 -18.45 15.91
CA ASN A 39 4.60 -16.99 15.92
C ASN A 39 4.71 -16.42 14.50
N LEU A 40 5.60 -16.94 13.66
CA LEU A 40 5.73 -16.53 12.25
C LEU A 40 4.42 -16.69 11.48
N ASP A 41 3.70 -17.78 11.69
CA ASP A 41 2.38 -17.98 11.05
C ASP A 41 1.40 -16.87 11.42
N ARG A 42 1.37 -16.45 12.69
CA ARG A 42 0.56 -15.32 13.17
C ARG A 42 0.98 -13.99 12.56
N VAL A 43 2.29 -13.74 12.44
CA VAL A 43 2.84 -12.52 11.81
C VAL A 43 2.44 -12.42 10.34
N PHE A 44 2.43 -13.55 9.63
CA PHE A 44 2.11 -13.56 8.21
C PHE A 44 0.61 -13.46 7.89
N GLN A 45 -0.29 -13.73 8.84
CA GLN A 45 -1.74 -13.59 8.61
C GLN A 45 -2.17 -12.19 8.15
N PRO A 46 -1.85 -11.08 8.86
CA PRO A 46 -2.24 -9.74 8.41
C PRO A 46 -1.59 -9.35 7.09
N ILE A 47 -0.36 -9.81 6.82
CA ILE A 47 0.35 -9.55 5.56
C ILE A 47 -0.34 -10.27 4.40
N LYS A 48 -0.71 -11.54 4.60
CA LYS A 48 -1.45 -12.32 3.61
C LYS A 48 -2.77 -11.64 3.25
N LEU A 49 -3.58 -11.26 4.25
CA LEU A 49 -4.85 -10.57 4.03
C LEU A 49 -4.65 -9.25 3.28
N ALA A 50 -3.62 -8.49 3.65
CA ALA A 50 -3.31 -7.23 2.97
C ALA A 50 -2.95 -7.45 1.50
N VAL A 51 -2.08 -8.42 1.21
CA VAL A 51 -1.70 -8.77 -0.17
C VAL A 51 -2.90 -9.25 -0.97
N GLU A 52 -3.76 -10.10 -0.39
CA GLU A 52 -4.98 -10.56 -1.06
C GLU A 52 -5.88 -9.40 -1.46
N VAL A 53 -6.08 -8.40 -0.59
CA VAL A 53 -6.88 -7.20 -0.92
C VAL A 53 -6.19 -6.34 -1.97
N LEU A 54 -4.89 -6.07 -1.81
CA LEU A 54 -4.11 -5.23 -2.73
C LEU A 54 -4.00 -5.83 -4.14
N CYS A 55 -4.05 -7.15 -4.26
CA CYS A 55 -3.98 -7.85 -5.55
C CYS A 55 -5.35 -8.03 -6.23
N ARG A 56 -6.44 -7.54 -5.64
CA ARG A 56 -7.75 -7.56 -6.31
C ARG A 56 -7.79 -6.55 -7.46
N ARG A 57 -8.55 -6.88 -8.51
CA ARG A 57 -8.73 -6.00 -9.68
C ARG A 57 -9.43 -4.68 -9.35
N ASP A 58 -10.25 -4.66 -8.31
CA ASP A 58 -10.99 -3.49 -7.84
C ASP A 58 -10.23 -2.69 -6.76
N SER A 59 -8.99 -3.05 -6.44
CA SER A 59 -8.19 -2.32 -5.47
C SER A 59 -7.75 -0.97 -6.03
N ASP A 60 -8.33 0.10 -5.49
CA ASP A 60 -7.92 1.48 -5.76
C ASP A 60 -6.94 2.03 -4.70
N LEU A 61 -6.44 3.25 -4.89
CA LEU A 61 -5.46 3.85 -3.97
C LEU A 61 -6.01 4.06 -2.55
N VAL A 62 -7.32 4.31 -2.42
CA VAL A 62 -7.98 4.48 -1.11
C VAL A 62 -8.06 3.12 -0.39
N THR A 63 -8.40 2.07 -1.12
CA THR A 63 -8.41 0.70 -0.62
C THR A 63 -7.02 0.28 -0.17
N ALA A 64 -6.00 0.60 -0.97
CA ALA A 64 -4.61 0.33 -0.62
C ALA A 64 -4.18 1.04 0.67
N GLU A 65 -4.51 2.33 0.82
CA GLU A 65 -4.23 3.10 2.03
C GLU A 65 -4.84 2.46 3.29
N THR A 66 -6.13 2.11 3.22
CA THR A 66 -6.84 1.49 4.36
C THR A 66 -6.29 0.11 4.69
N THR A 67 -5.90 -0.66 3.67
CA THR A 67 -5.36 -2.01 3.81
C THR A 67 -3.96 -1.99 4.42
N LEU A 68 -3.10 -1.07 3.98
CA LEU A 68 -1.78 -0.89 4.58
C LEU A 68 -1.88 -0.46 6.05
N ARG A 69 -2.81 0.43 6.39
CA ARG A 69 -3.06 0.79 7.80
C ARG A 69 -3.54 -0.40 8.61
N PHE A 70 -4.50 -1.16 8.09
CA PHE A 70 -4.99 -2.38 8.74
C PHE A 70 -3.84 -3.36 9.02
N MET A 71 -2.99 -3.61 8.02
CA MET A 71 -1.83 -4.50 8.16
C MET A 71 -0.89 -4.03 9.27
N ILE A 72 -0.52 -2.76 9.29
CA ILE A 72 0.39 -2.21 10.31
C ILE A 72 -0.22 -2.31 11.71
N ARG A 73 -1.49 -1.93 11.90
CA ARG A 73 -2.17 -2.05 13.19
C ARG A 73 -2.20 -3.49 13.69
N LYS A 74 -2.52 -4.44 12.80
CA LYS A 74 -2.54 -5.87 13.15
C LYS A 74 -1.17 -6.43 13.47
N LEU A 75 -0.12 -5.93 12.85
CA LEU A 75 1.25 -6.28 13.23
C LEU A 75 1.58 -5.70 14.61
N GLU A 76 1.29 -4.42 14.86
CA GLU A 76 1.59 -3.76 16.13
C GLU A 76 0.87 -4.41 17.34
N GLU A 77 -0.29 -5.04 17.14
CA GLU A 77 -1.00 -5.84 18.16
C GLU A 77 -0.21 -7.09 18.63
N LEU A 78 0.70 -7.65 17.83
CA LEU A 78 1.39 -8.91 18.14
C LEU A 78 2.59 -8.78 19.11
N THR A 79 2.96 -7.56 19.52
CA THR A 79 3.96 -7.13 20.55
C THR A 79 5.38 -7.76 20.54
N THR A 80 5.67 -8.78 19.74
CA THR A 80 6.99 -9.43 19.67
C THR A 80 8.07 -8.50 19.10
N THR A 81 9.33 -8.75 19.47
CA THR A 81 10.50 -7.98 18.99
C THR A 81 10.67 -8.07 17.47
N LEU A 82 10.44 -9.25 16.89
CA LEU A 82 10.50 -9.47 15.44
C LEU A 82 9.44 -8.63 14.73
N VAL A 83 8.20 -8.65 15.21
CA VAL A 83 7.10 -7.90 14.60
C VAL A 83 7.33 -6.41 14.69
N ARG A 84 7.88 -5.91 15.80
CA ARG A 84 8.23 -4.49 15.93
C ARG A 84 9.21 -4.04 14.85
N LYS A 85 10.28 -4.80 14.62
CA LYS A 85 11.26 -4.51 13.56
C LYS A 85 10.63 -4.58 12.17
N LEU A 86 9.77 -5.57 11.93
CA LEU A 86 9.07 -5.72 10.66
C LEU A 86 8.09 -4.56 10.41
N ALA A 87 7.28 -4.21 11.41
CA ALA A 87 6.33 -3.10 11.34
C ALA A 87 7.08 -1.79 11.09
N GLU A 88 8.17 -1.53 11.82
CA GLU A 88 9.01 -0.35 11.61
C GLU A 88 9.58 -0.28 10.18
N SER A 89 10.14 -1.39 9.69
CA SER A 89 10.65 -1.46 8.31
C SER A 89 9.56 -1.20 7.26
N LEU A 90 8.36 -1.76 7.47
CA LEU A 90 7.21 -1.52 6.59
C LEU A 90 6.74 -0.06 6.67
N ARG A 91 6.68 0.53 7.88
CA ARG A 91 6.33 1.94 8.06
C ARG A 91 7.29 2.86 7.32
N ASN A 92 8.60 2.61 7.42
CA ASN A 92 9.62 3.37 6.69
C ASN A 92 9.40 3.24 5.17
N ARG A 93 9.18 2.02 4.68
CA ARG A 93 8.97 1.79 3.24
C ARG A 93 7.69 2.43 2.71
N ILE A 94 6.63 2.50 3.52
CA ILE A 94 5.39 3.20 3.19
C ILE A 94 5.66 4.70 3.20
N ALA A 95 6.36 5.24 4.21
CA ALA A 95 6.66 6.67 4.33
C ALA A 95 7.42 7.22 3.12
N GLU A 96 8.39 6.46 2.60
CA GLU A 96 9.18 6.81 1.42
C GLU A 96 8.33 6.98 0.14
N ARG A 97 7.16 6.33 0.06
CA ARG A 97 6.35 6.25 -1.16
C ARG A 97 5.00 6.94 -1.03
N ARG A 98 4.53 7.18 0.20
CA ARG A 98 3.25 7.82 0.47
C ARG A 98 3.34 9.30 0.10
N THR A 99 2.32 9.78 -0.60
CA THR A 99 2.22 11.18 -1.02
C THR A 99 0.97 11.83 -0.43
N CYS A 100 0.92 13.17 -0.41
CA CYS A 100 -0.27 13.91 0.02
C CYS A 100 -1.51 13.69 -0.87
N LEU A 101 -1.33 13.09 -2.06
CA LEU A 101 -2.41 12.80 -3.00
C LEU A 101 -3.42 11.81 -2.42
N THR A 102 -3.03 10.94 -1.51
CA THR A 102 -3.97 10.02 -0.87
C THR A 102 -5.03 10.78 -0.07
N SER A 103 -4.64 11.84 0.64
CA SER A 103 -5.58 12.71 1.35
C SER A 103 -6.52 13.44 0.39
N VAL A 104 -6.01 13.88 -0.76
CA VAL A 104 -6.81 14.51 -1.81
C VAL A 104 -7.85 13.53 -2.38
N LEU A 105 -7.45 12.30 -2.67
CA LEU A 105 -8.36 11.27 -3.21
C LEU A 105 -9.46 10.89 -2.23
N ILE A 106 -9.12 10.74 -0.94
CA ILE A 106 -10.12 10.43 0.09
C ILE A 106 -11.12 11.59 0.22
N TYR A 107 -10.61 12.83 0.28
CA TYR A 107 -11.44 14.04 0.32
C TYR A 107 -12.39 14.15 -0.89
N LEU A 108 -11.90 13.85 -2.10
CA LEU A 108 -12.69 13.93 -3.32
C LEU A 108 -13.69 12.78 -3.47
N ARG A 109 -13.37 11.59 -2.93
CA ARG A 109 -14.22 10.41 -3.00
C ARG A 109 -15.43 10.54 -2.08
N ASP A 110 -15.18 10.93 -0.83
CA ASP A 110 -16.20 11.04 0.20
C ASP A 110 -15.78 12.07 1.25
N TYR A 111 -16.33 13.27 1.13
CA TYR A 111 -16.06 14.37 2.06
C TYR A 111 -16.54 14.08 3.48
N VAL A 112 -17.70 13.44 3.62
CA VAL A 112 -18.31 13.15 4.93
C VAL A 112 -17.41 12.17 5.67
N LYS A 113 -17.02 11.09 4.99
CA LYS A 113 -16.08 10.12 5.53
C LYS A 113 -14.73 10.73 5.86
N TYR A 114 -14.22 11.66 5.05
CA TYR A 114 -12.97 12.36 5.34
C TYR A 114 -13.02 13.16 6.65
N GLU A 115 -14.15 13.81 6.96
CA GLU A 115 -14.32 14.51 8.24
C GLU A 115 -14.45 13.58 9.44
N GLU A 116 -15.14 12.44 9.29
CA GLU A 116 -15.23 11.42 10.34
C GLU A 116 -13.87 10.79 10.64
N ASP A 117 -13.12 10.48 9.59
CA ASP A 117 -11.83 9.80 9.66
C ASP A 117 -10.70 10.74 10.16
N LEU A 118 -10.88 12.06 10.12
CA LEU A 118 -9.83 13.04 10.41
C LEU A 118 -9.18 12.85 11.78
N GLU A 119 -9.97 12.54 12.81
CA GLU A 119 -9.48 12.30 14.17
C GLU A 119 -8.78 10.94 14.32
N GLU A 120 -9.29 9.90 13.65
CA GLU A 120 -8.67 8.57 13.70
C GLU A 120 -7.29 8.61 13.03
N TYR A 121 -7.20 9.27 11.87
CA TYR A 121 -5.96 9.39 11.12
C TYR A 121 -4.95 10.32 11.81
N ALA A 122 -5.41 11.28 12.62
CA ALA A 122 -4.52 12.18 13.35
C ALA A 122 -3.63 11.46 14.38
N ARG A 123 -4.01 10.27 14.85
CA ARG A 123 -3.26 9.50 15.84
C ARG A 123 -2.06 8.76 15.27
N ASP A 124 -2.04 8.54 13.96
CA ASP A 124 -0.98 7.82 13.28
C ASP A 124 -0.20 8.79 12.38
N GLU A 125 1.02 9.16 12.77
CA GLU A 125 1.85 10.10 12.01
C GLU A 125 2.16 9.62 10.58
N LEU A 126 2.24 8.31 10.34
CA LEU A 126 2.47 7.77 8.99
C LEU A 126 1.25 7.95 8.10
N PHE A 127 0.05 7.71 8.64
CA PHE A 127 -1.21 7.77 7.90
C PHE A 127 -1.95 9.10 8.04
N LYS A 128 -1.40 10.07 8.76
CA LYS A 128 -2.00 11.38 9.00
C LYS A 128 -2.50 12.04 7.73
N MET A 129 -3.71 12.61 7.82
CA MET A 129 -4.36 13.31 6.71
C MET A 129 -3.87 14.76 6.60
N SER A 130 -3.70 15.21 5.36
CA SER A 130 -3.45 16.62 5.07
C SER A 130 -4.66 17.46 5.47
N GLN A 131 -4.45 18.66 5.99
CA GLN A 131 -5.54 19.58 6.32
C GLN A 131 -6.33 19.99 5.06
N LYS A 132 -7.64 20.22 5.21
CA LYS A 132 -8.55 20.68 4.15
C LYS A 132 -7.99 21.85 3.34
N VAL A 133 -7.41 22.85 4.00
CA VAL A 133 -6.83 24.02 3.33
C VAL A 133 -5.68 23.62 2.40
N SER A 134 -4.82 22.69 2.82
CA SER A 134 -3.70 22.18 2.01
C SER A 134 -4.21 21.35 0.83
N ILE A 135 -5.25 20.52 1.04
CA ILE A 135 -5.90 19.76 -0.01
C ILE A 135 -6.47 20.67 -1.10
N LEU A 136 -7.24 21.70 -0.70
CA LEU A 136 -7.84 22.65 -1.64
C LEU A 136 -6.78 23.44 -2.42
N LYS A 137 -5.68 23.82 -1.76
CA LYS A 137 -4.54 24.47 -2.43
C LYS A 137 -3.92 23.56 -3.50
N GLU A 138 -3.72 22.28 -3.20
CA GLU A 138 -3.14 21.32 -4.14
C GLU A 138 -4.08 21.06 -5.33
N ILE A 139 -5.39 20.88 -5.07
CA ILE A 139 -6.40 20.74 -6.14
C ILE A 139 -6.39 21.96 -7.06
N LYS A 140 -6.46 23.17 -6.49
CA LYS A 140 -6.44 24.43 -7.25
C LYS A 140 -5.18 24.54 -8.10
N LYS A 141 -4.01 24.26 -7.51
CA LYS A 141 -2.72 24.32 -8.21
C LYS A 141 -2.72 23.38 -9.43
N LYS A 142 -3.14 22.12 -9.24
CA LYS A 142 -3.16 21.10 -10.29
C LYS A 142 -4.14 21.44 -11.42
N LEU A 143 -5.31 21.98 -11.08
CA LEU A 143 -6.27 22.46 -12.08
C LEU A 143 -5.71 23.61 -12.90
N ILE A 144 -5.06 24.60 -12.27
CA ILE A 144 -4.43 25.72 -12.98
C ILE A 144 -3.30 25.23 -13.89
N GLU A 145 -2.44 24.33 -13.41
CA GLU A 145 -1.39 23.68 -14.22
C GLU A 145 -1.98 23.01 -15.47
N ARG A 146 -3.08 22.26 -15.30
CA ARG A 146 -3.75 21.58 -16.41
C ARG A 146 -4.35 22.56 -17.42
N CYS A 147 -5.03 23.61 -16.96
CA CYS A 147 -5.61 24.63 -17.86
C CYS A 147 -4.53 25.37 -18.65
N LYS A 148 -3.41 25.74 -18.01
CA LYS A 148 -2.27 26.38 -18.69
C LYS A 148 -1.66 25.46 -19.76
N THR A 149 -1.53 24.18 -19.45
CA THR A 149 -0.99 23.17 -20.36
C THR A 149 -1.89 23.01 -21.59
N GLN A 150 -3.21 22.89 -21.39
CA GLN A 150 -4.16 22.81 -22.50
C GLN A 150 -4.18 24.06 -23.38
N TYR A 151 -4.11 25.25 -22.77
CA TYR A 151 -4.00 26.51 -23.51
C TYR A 151 -2.74 26.57 -24.37
N TYR A 152 -1.59 26.12 -23.84
CA TYR A 152 -0.33 26.09 -24.58
C TYR A 152 -0.41 25.15 -25.81
N TYR A 153 -0.95 23.94 -25.65
CA TYR A 153 -1.09 22.99 -26.77
C TYR A 153 -2.04 23.51 -27.86
N HIS A 154 -3.18 24.11 -27.50
CA HIS A 154 -4.09 24.70 -28.48
C HIS A 154 -3.49 25.89 -29.24
N THR A 155 -2.59 26.65 -28.62
CA THR A 155 -1.92 27.79 -29.28
C THR A 155 -0.86 27.33 -30.28
N GLN A 156 -0.23 26.17 -30.05
CA GLN A 156 0.74 25.58 -30.98
C GLN A 156 0.09 24.91 -32.20
N GLU A 157 -1.02 24.19 -32.01
CA GLU A 157 -1.79 23.60 -33.13
C GLU A 157 -2.41 24.68 -34.05
N SER A 158 -2.79 25.83 -33.48
CA SER A 158 -3.34 26.94 -34.26
C SER A 158 -2.29 27.71 -35.09
N SER A 159 -1.00 27.52 -34.81
CA SER A 159 0.10 28.21 -35.53
C SER A 159 0.74 27.36 -36.64
N SER A 160 0.43 26.06 -36.74
CA SER A 160 1.01 25.17 -37.75
C SER A 160 0.18 25.05 -39.04
N VAL A 161 -1.01 25.65 -39.10
CA VAL A 161 -1.85 25.70 -40.31
C VAL A 161 -1.70 27.07 -40.98
N THR A 162 -0.58 27.30 -41.64
CA THR A 162 -0.50 28.36 -42.68
C THR A 162 0.07 27.73 -43.95
N GLU A 163 -0.80 27.10 -44.75
CA GLU A 163 -0.46 26.78 -46.14
C GLU A 163 -0.21 28.10 -46.90
N PRO A 164 0.87 28.20 -47.69
CA PRO A 164 1.12 29.39 -48.49
C PRO A 164 0.10 29.46 -49.65
N LEU A 165 -0.62 30.58 -49.74
CA LEU A 165 -1.50 30.92 -50.85
C LEU A 165 -0.78 30.77 -52.21
N PRO A 166 -1.42 30.17 -53.23
CA PRO A 166 -0.82 30.04 -54.55
C PRO A 166 -0.66 31.44 -55.19
N SER A 167 0.57 31.75 -55.59
CA SER A 167 0.91 32.98 -56.29
C SER A 167 0.24 32.99 -57.68
N THR A 168 -0.77 33.83 -57.85
CA THR A 168 -1.31 34.20 -59.16
C THR A 168 -0.28 35.07 -59.89
N SER A 169 0.47 34.45 -60.79
CA SER A 169 1.24 35.15 -61.83
C SER A 169 0.28 35.56 -62.95
N ALA A 170 0.02 36.86 -63.07
CA ALA A 170 -0.66 37.45 -64.21
C ALA A 170 0.36 37.63 -65.35
N ALA A 171 0.17 36.89 -66.44
CA ALA A 171 0.85 37.14 -67.70
C ALA A 171 0.03 38.16 -68.51
N ALA A 172 0.68 39.27 -68.86
CA ALA A 172 0.35 40.14 -69.98
C ALA A 172 1.56 40.20 -70.91
#